data_AF-A0A3P3EUS6-F1
#
_entry.id   AF-A0A3P3EUS6-F1
#
_cell.length_a   1.000
_cell.length_b   1.000
_cell.length_c   1.000
_cell.angle_alpha   90.00
_cell.angle_beta   90.00
_cell.angle_gamma   90.00
#
_symmetry.space_group_name_H-M   'P 1'
#
loop_
_entity.id
_entity.type
_entity.pdbx_description
1 polymer ?
#
loop_
_entity_poly.entity_id
_entity_poly.type
_entity_poly.pdbx_seq_one_letter_code
_entity_poly.pdbx_strand_id
1 'polypeptide(L)'
;MTDKQPYNKSEAPGQAAGYVFQLRHALHKALERMRRDPTGAVAIEKYDDVAVINDGAGHQCPLCDSYIDSPRILIEQLRSEFSEVGDRLASLRTQNPRLQSYIVELETQLQDVSQRIRENQSQLNAVVRQNEIYRIQQEDAVKRSRIQGRISAFLENKAPAEESEQRVRLGIMKRRVEQLMSELSGENYEDRLANVEYVLSDYMTEYARDLVLEPVDGRTRLDLRRLTVVAETRTHGSIRLENMGSGDNWVGCHVLTHMALHRIFRERDRPVPAFVIFDQPSKAHYPPSELQTNDSDIEDDDRIAVRRLFRFIQQRTAESKFQTIVIDHADEAEAWFQDAVVARWRGGDKLVPDQWVEV
;
A
#
# COMPACT_ATOMS: atom_id res chain seq x y z
N MET A 1 -96.51 -108.77 54.15
CA MET A 1 -96.20 -107.75 53.12
C MET A 1 -95.53 -106.57 53.82
N THR A 2 -94.31 -106.74 54.32
CA THR A 2 -93.95 -106.30 55.68
C THR A 2 -93.69 -104.83 56.09
N ASP A 3 -94.21 -103.77 55.45
CA ASP A 3 -94.42 -102.45 56.11
C ASP A 3 -93.20 -101.60 56.64
N LYS A 4 -93.52 -100.42 57.21
CA LYS A 4 -92.74 -99.25 57.73
C LYS A 4 -91.68 -99.47 58.83
N GLN A 5 -90.98 -98.34 59.04
CA GLN A 5 -90.28 -97.87 60.25
C GLN A 5 -88.81 -98.28 60.36
N PRO A 6 -88.08 -97.67 61.31
CA PRO A 6 -87.56 -96.28 61.38
C PRO A 6 -86.02 -96.34 61.33
N TYR A 7 -85.25 -95.25 61.52
CA TYR A 7 -84.05 -95.29 62.40
C TYR A 7 -83.24 -93.98 62.57
N ASN A 8 -82.52 -94.05 63.68
CA ASN A 8 -81.64 -93.15 64.42
C ASN A 8 -80.17 -93.22 63.93
N LYS A 9 -79.39 -92.13 63.97
CA LYS A 9 -77.96 -92.08 64.32
C LYS A 9 -77.40 -90.63 64.24
N SER A 10 -76.57 -90.33 65.24
CA SER A 10 -75.89 -89.09 65.63
C SER A 10 -74.79 -88.61 64.66
N GLU A 11 -74.18 -87.45 64.97
CA GLU A 11 -72.92 -86.84 64.42
C GLU A 11 -73.17 -85.71 63.38
N ALA A 12 -72.85 -84.44 63.70
CA ALA A 12 -71.58 -83.70 63.46
C ALA A 12 -71.21 -83.52 61.96
N PRO A 13 -70.46 -82.49 61.50
CA PRO A 13 -70.29 -81.08 61.86
C PRO A 13 -70.59 -80.17 60.63
N GLY A 14 -71.85 -79.74 60.44
CA GLY A 14 -72.28 -79.07 59.19
C GLY A 14 -72.09 -77.54 59.13
N GLN A 15 -71.86 -76.87 60.26
CA GLN A 15 -71.85 -75.39 60.33
C GLN A 15 -70.45 -74.77 60.44
N ALA A 16 -69.44 -75.51 60.92
CA ALA A 16 -68.06 -75.03 61.01
C ALA A 16 -67.36 -74.92 59.63
N ALA A 17 -67.65 -75.84 58.70
CA ALA A 17 -67.04 -75.86 57.37
C ALA A 17 -67.42 -74.64 56.51
N GLY A 18 -68.65 -74.14 56.64
CA GLY A 18 -69.10 -72.92 55.94
C GLY A 18 -68.43 -71.64 56.46
N TYR A 19 -68.13 -71.59 57.76
CA TYR A 19 -67.50 -70.44 58.42
C TYR A 19 -66.01 -70.31 58.07
N VAL A 20 -65.31 -71.44 58.00
CA VAL A 20 -63.90 -71.51 57.59
C VAL A 20 -63.72 -71.15 56.10
N PHE A 21 -64.69 -71.50 55.24
CA PHE A 21 -64.66 -71.10 53.84
C PHE A 21 -64.74 -69.58 53.65
N GLN A 22 -65.57 -68.88 54.44
CA GLN A 22 -65.71 -67.42 54.36
C GLN A 22 -64.46 -66.67 54.84
N LEU A 23 -63.82 -67.13 55.93
CA LEU A 23 -62.56 -66.55 56.42
C LEU A 23 -61.41 -66.76 55.44
N ARG A 24 -61.28 -67.97 54.87
CA ARG A 24 -60.28 -68.27 53.85
C ARG A 24 -60.49 -67.42 52.58
N HIS A 25 -61.73 -67.19 52.17
CA HIS A 25 -62.05 -66.36 51.01
C HIS A 25 -61.72 -64.88 51.24
N ALA A 26 -61.99 -64.35 52.44
CA ALA A 26 -61.68 -62.96 52.80
C ALA A 26 -60.17 -62.70 52.85
N LEU A 27 -59.40 -63.61 53.46
CA LEU A 27 -57.95 -63.50 53.58
C LEU A 27 -57.24 -63.56 52.21
N HIS A 28 -57.69 -64.47 51.34
CA HIS A 28 -57.14 -64.61 49.99
C HIS A 28 -57.40 -63.36 49.12
N LYS A 29 -58.59 -62.75 49.23
CA LYS A 29 -58.92 -61.49 48.53
C LYS A 29 -58.12 -60.30 49.03
N ALA A 30 -57.82 -60.22 50.33
CA ALA A 30 -57.00 -59.15 50.89
C ALA A 30 -55.53 -59.23 50.43
N LEU A 31 -54.97 -60.44 50.41
CA LEU A 31 -53.60 -60.70 49.92
C LEU A 31 -53.45 -60.45 48.41
N GLU A 32 -54.44 -60.82 47.58
CA GLU A 32 -54.41 -60.52 46.14
C GLU A 32 -54.53 -59.03 45.83
N ARG A 33 -55.28 -58.27 46.64
CA ARG A 33 -55.37 -56.80 46.49
C ARG A 33 -54.06 -56.10 46.84
N MET A 34 -53.38 -56.51 47.91
CA MET A 34 -52.04 -55.97 48.26
C MET A 34 -50.97 -56.25 47.20
N ARG A 35 -51.11 -57.33 46.42
CA ARG A 35 -50.18 -57.64 45.33
C ARG A 35 -50.38 -56.77 44.08
N ARG A 36 -51.58 -56.21 43.86
CA ARG A 36 -51.91 -55.40 42.67
C ARG A 36 -51.77 -53.89 42.87
N ASP A 37 -51.92 -53.40 44.10
CA ASP A 37 -51.71 -51.99 44.46
C ASP A 37 -51.12 -51.91 45.88
N PRO A 38 -49.80 -51.70 46.03
CA PRO A 38 -49.15 -51.62 47.35
C PRO A 38 -49.58 -50.40 48.17
N THR A 39 -50.38 -49.50 47.59
CA THR A 39 -50.69 -48.19 48.16
C THR A 39 -52.19 -47.95 48.44
N GLY A 40 -53.07 -48.91 48.19
CA GLY A 40 -54.48 -48.80 48.58
C GLY A 40 -54.70 -49.03 50.09
N ALA A 41 -55.49 -48.18 50.76
CA ALA A 41 -55.91 -48.39 52.15
C ALA A 41 -56.89 -49.57 52.26
N VAL A 42 -56.68 -50.47 53.23
CA VAL A 42 -57.63 -51.56 53.54
C VAL A 42 -58.37 -51.20 54.82
N ALA A 43 -59.67 -50.91 54.72
CA ALA A 43 -60.57 -50.87 55.86
C ALA A 43 -61.03 -52.31 56.18
N ILE A 44 -60.75 -52.78 57.39
CA ILE A 44 -61.24 -54.07 57.90
C ILE A 44 -62.47 -53.78 58.76
N GLU A 45 -63.62 -53.57 58.12
CA GLU A 45 -64.92 -53.48 58.79
C GLU A 45 -65.62 -54.85 58.77
N LYS A 46 -65.37 -55.67 59.80
CA LYS A 46 -66.25 -56.72 60.35
C LYS A 46 -65.42 -57.71 61.17
N TYR A 47 -65.23 -57.41 62.45
CA TYR A 47 -64.77 -58.39 63.41
C TYR A 47 -65.37 -58.19 64.82
N ASP A 48 -66.56 -57.58 64.87
CA ASP A 48 -67.25 -57.22 66.13
C ASP A 48 -68.27 -58.28 66.62
N ASP A 49 -68.59 -59.33 65.86
CA ASP A 49 -69.61 -60.33 66.26
C ASP A 49 -69.08 -61.75 66.48
N VAL A 50 -67.88 -61.90 67.06
CA VAL A 50 -67.42 -63.22 67.54
C VAL A 50 -67.42 -63.23 69.07
N ALA A 51 -68.59 -63.47 69.65
CA ALA A 51 -68.73 -63.85 71.05
C ALA A 51 -68.34 -65.32 71.22
N VAL A 52 -67.28 -65.60 71.96
CA VAL A 52 -66.97 -66.97 72.40
C VAL A 52 -67.92 -67.33 73.54
N ILE A 53 -68.93 -68.15 73.23
CA ILE A 53 -69.80 -68.81 74.21
C ILE A 53 -68.99 -69.93 74.88
N ASN A 54 -68.99 -69.92 76.21
CA ASN A 54 -68.13 -70.72 77.07
C ASN A 54 -68.79 -72.05 77.43
N ASP A 55 -68.60 -73.08 76.61
CA ASP A 55 -69.11 -74.44 76.87
C ASP A 55 -67.99 -75.39 77.28
N GLY A 56 -67.50 -75.25 78.52
CA GLY A 56 -67.03 -76.33 79.42
C GLY A 56 -66.12 -77.49 78.98
N ALA A 57 -65.60 -77.57 77.75
CA ALA A 57 -64.72 -78.64 77.27
C ALA A 57 -63.74 -78.12 76.20
N GLY A 58 -62.47 -78.51 76.31
CA GLY A 58 -61.33 -77.89 75.62
C GLY A 58 -61.40 -77.74 74.10
N HIS A 59 -60.65 -76.77 73.58
CA HIS A 59 -60.78 -76.26 72.22
C HIS A 59 -59.54 -76.57 71.35
N GLN A 60 -59.71 -77.26 70.21
CA GLN A 60 -58.65 -77.54 69.22
C GLN A 60 -58.56 -76.45 68.14
N CYS A 61 -57.34 -76.19 67.66
CA CYS A 61 -57.04 -75.19 66.63
C CYS A 61 -57.50 -75.64 65.22
N PRO A 62 -58.37 -74.89 64.52
CA PRO A 62 -58.86 -75.30 63.19
C PRO A 62 -57.83 -75.16 62.04
N LEU A 63 -56.61 -74.71 62.32
CA LEU A 63 -55.51 -74.59 61.33
C LEU A 63 -54.43 -75.66 61.45
N CYS A 64 -54.22 -76.19 62.66
CA CYS A 64 -53.16 -77.18 62.92
C CYS A 64 -53.56 -78.28 63.91
N ASP A 65 -54.84 -78.34 64.31
CA ASP A 65 -55.47 -79.34 65.17
C ASP A 65 -54.89 -79.50 66.60
N SER A 66 -53.97 -78.61 67.00
CA SER A 66 -53.39 -78.59 68.33
C SER A 66 -54.39 -78.13 69.39
N TYR A 67 -54.40 -78.76 70.56
CA TYR A 67 -55.24 -78.37 71.69
C TYR A 67 -54.81 -77.02 72.28
N ILE A 68 -55.75 -76.08 72.39
CA ILE A 68 -55.52 -74.72 72.88
C ILE A 68 -56.23 -74.55 74.22
N ASP A 69 -55.45 -74.37 75.28
CA ASP A 69 -55.98 -74.17 76.64
C ASP A 69 -56.67 -72.80 76.83
N SER A 70 -56.28 -71.78 76.06
CA SER A 70 -56.90 -70.44 76.12
C SER A 70 -56.94 -69.74 74.77
N PRO A 71 -57.99 -69.97 73.95
CA PRO A 71 -58.13 -69.42 72.60
C PRO A 71 -58.15 -67.88 72.53
N ARG A 72 -58.56 -67.22 73.61
CA ARG A 72 -58.58 -65.75 73.68
C ARG A 72 -57.17 -65.15 73.60
N ILE A 73 -56.19 -65.74 74.29
CA ILE A 73 -54.83 -65.19 74.36
C ILE A 73 -54.15 -65.22 72.99
N LEU A 74 -54.32 -66.30 72.22
CA LEU A 74 -53.70 -66.44 70.90
C LEU A 74 -54.28 -65.47 69.87
N ILE A 75 -55.60 -65.23 69.91
CA ILE A 75 -56.26 -64.28 69.01
C ILE A 75 -55.87 -62.84 69.36
N GLU A 76 -55.73 -62.52 70.65
CA GLU A 76 -55.21 -61.24 71.12
C GLU A 76 -53.76 -61.01 70.68
N GLN A 77 -52.90 -62.03 70.75
CA GLN A 77 -51.52 -61.96 70.26
C GLN A 77 -51.42 -61.75 68.74
N LEU A 78 -52.23 -62.44 67.95
CA LEU A 78 -52.25 -62.24 66.48
C LEU A 78 -52.78 -60.84 66.12
N ARG A 79 -53.79 -60.33 66.83
CA ARG A 79 -54.27 -58.96 66.63
C ARG A 79 -53.21 -57.92 66.99
N SER A 80 -52.42 -58.14 68.05
CA SER A 80 -51.32 -57.23 68.40
C SER A 80 -50.20 -57.25 67.36
N GLU A 81 -49.82 -58.42 66.85
CA GLU A 81 -48.79 -58.56 65.81
C GLU A 81 -49.21 -57.88 64.50
N PHE A 82 -50.45 -58.08 64.05
CA PHE A 82 -50.96 -57.41 62.84
C PHE A 82 -51.10 -55.89 63.01
N SER A 83 -51.46 -55.42 64.21
CA SER A 83 -51.45 -53.98 64.52
C SER A 83 -50.03 -53.43 64.43
N GLU A 84 -49.05 -54.13 65.01
CA GLU A 84 -47.66 -53.67 65.03
C GLU A 84 -47.05 -53.58 63.61
N VAL A 85 -47.36 -54.55 62.74
CA VAL A 85 -46.95 -54.50 61.32
C VAL A 85 -47.66 -53.38 60.56
N GLY A 86 -48.95 -53.16 60.83
CA GLY A 86 -49.72 -52.05 60.28
C GLY A 86 -49.13 -50.69 60.68
N ASP A 87 -48.75 -50.53 61.94
CA ASP A 87 -48.14 -49.32 62.49
C ASP A 87 -46.75 -49.06 61.90
N ARG A 88 -45.94 -50.12 61.70
CA ARG A 88 -44.62 -50.01 61.03
C ARG A 88 -44.74 -49.60 59.56
N LEU A 89 -45.72 -50.14 58.82
CA LEU A 89 -45.97 -49.75 57.43
C LEU A 89 -46.53 -48.33 57.31
N ALA A 90 -47.41 -47.93 58.23
CA ALA A 90 -47.90 -46.55 58.30
C ALA A 90 -46.77 -45.55 58.61
N SER A 91 -45.83 -45.93 59.49
CA SER A 91 -44.61 -45.16 59.80
C SER A 91 -43.70 -44.97 58.57
N LEU A 92 -43.49 -46.01 57.77
CA LEU A 92 -42.70 -45.92 56.53
C LEU A 92 -43.39 -45.04 55.47
N ARG A 93 -44.72 -45.09 55.36
CA ARG A 93 -45.50 -44.22 54.47
C ARG A 93 -45.48 -42.76 54.91
N THR A 94 -45.34 -42.48 56.21
CA THR A 94 -45.15 -41.11 56.72
C THR A 94 -43.72 -40.60 56.54
N GLN A 95 -42.72 -41.48 56.46
CA GLN A 95 -41.32 -41.09 56.22
C GLN A 95 -40.98 -40.87 54.74
N ASN A 96 -41.69 -41.52 53.80
CA ASN A 96 -41.44 -41.40 52.35
C ASN A 96 -41.54 -39.95 51.80
N PRO A 97 -42.55 -39.13 52.18
CA PRO A 97 -42.63 -37.73 51.75
C PRO A 97 -41.43 -36.88 52.22
N ARG A 98 -40.88 -37.18 53.41
CA ARG A 98 -39.70 -36.47 53.94
C ARG A 98 -38.42 -36.78 53.15
N LEU A 99 -38.27 -38.01 52.68
CA LEU A 99 -37.14 -38.40 51.82
C LEU A 99 -37.26 -37.77 50.43
N GLN A 100 -38.48 -37.75 49.85
CA GLN A 100 -38.73 -37.08 48.57
C GLN A 100 -38.47 -35.57 48.66
N SER A 101 -38.91 -34.91 49.73
CA SER A 101 -38.59 -33.47 49.94
C SER A 101 -37.08 -33.22 50.07
N TYR A 102 -36.35 -34.13 50.71
CA TYR A 102 -34.90 -34.01 50.87
C TYR A 102 -34.14 -34.23 49.56
N ILE A 103 -34.62 -35.14 48.69
CA ILE A 103 -34.07 -35.31 47.34
C ILE A 103 -34.28 -34.04 46.51
N VAL A 104 -35.48 -33.47 46.52
CA VAL A 104 -35.78 -32.22 45.81
C VAL A 104 -34.90 -31.07 46.34
N GLU A 105 -34.68 -31.00 47.64
CA GLU A 105 -33.77 -30.03 48.26
C GLU A 105 -32.33 -30.21 47.76
N LEU A 106 -31.80 -31.44 47.77
CA LEU A 106 -30.46 -31.75 47.27
C LEU A 106 -30.31 -31.47 45.76
N GLU A 107 -31.31 -31.78 44.95
CA GLU A 107 -31.32 -31.47 43.51
C GLU A 107 -31.31 -29.96 43.27
N THR A 108 -32.08 -29.21 44.06
CA THR A 108 -32.10 -27.73 44.02
C THR A 108 -30.73 -27.16 44.40
N GLN A 109 -30.11 -27.69 45.45
CA GLN A 109 -28.75 -27.30 45.87
C GLN A 109 -27.71 -27.63 44.79
N LEU A 110 -27.79 -28.80 44.16
CA LEU A 110 -26.90 -29.19 43.07
C LEU A 110 -27.05 -28.24 41.87
N GLN A 111 -28.27 -27.84 41.54
CA GLN A 111 -28.55 -26.90 40.46
C GLN A 111 -28.01 -25.50 40.77
N ASP A 112 -28.18 -25.01 42.01
CA ASP A 112 -27.60 -23.73 42.46
C ASP A 112 -26.07 -23.73 42.38
N VAL A 113 -25.43 -24.76 42.92
CA VAL A 113 -23.97 -24.90 42.89
C VAL A 113 -23.46 -24.98 41.44
N SER A 114 -24.13 -25.74 40.57
CA SER A 114 -23.76 -25.84 39.15
C SER A 114 -23.93 -24.52 38.43
N GLN A 115 -24.96 -23.74 38.76
CA GLN A 115 -25.17 -22.40 38.21
C GLN A 115 -24.06 -21.45 38.65
N ARG A 116 -23.71 -21.45 39.93
CA ARG A 116 -22.61 -20.64 40.48
C ARG A 116 -21.25 -21.00 39.86
N ILE A 117 -21.00 -22.28 39.58
CA ILE A 117 -19.78 -22.71 38.86
C ILE A 117 -19.76 -22.12 37.45
N ARG A 118 -20.87 -22.18 36.71
CA ARG A 118 -20.95 -21.62 35.34
C ARG A 118 -20.75 -20.11 35.35
N GLU A 119 -21.34 -19.41 36.31
CA GLU A 119 -21.17 -17.97 36.50
C GLU A 119 -19.72 -17.60 36.82
N ASN A 120 -19.09 -18.31 37.77
CA ASN A 120 -17.70 -18.09 38.12
C ASN A 120 -16.75 -18.40 36.95
N GLN A 121 -17.01 -19.44 36.16
CA GLN A 121 -16.24 -19.75 34.95
C GLN A 121 -16.38 -18.65 33.89
N SER A 122 -17.60 -18.12 33.71
CA SER A 122 -17.83 -16.99 32.81
C SER A 122 -17.07 -15.75 33.25
N GLN A 123 -17.12 -15.42 34.55
CA GLN A 123 -16.39 -14.30 35.15
C GLN A 123 -14.87 -14.49 35.02
N LEU A 124 -14.36 -15.69 35.30
CA LEU A 124 -12.93 -16.01 35.15
C LEU A 124 -12.48 -15.81 33.70
N ASN A 125 -13.24 -16.34 32.74
CA ASN A 125 -12.93 -16.19 31.32
C ASN A 125 -13.00 -14.72 30.86
N ALA A 126 -13.90 -13.91 31.43
CA ALA A 126 -13.95 -12.48 31.19
C ALA A 126 -12.69 -11.77 31.70
N VAL A 127 -12.27 -12.06 32.94
CA VAL A 127 -11.06 -11.49 33.55
C VAL A 127 -9.80 -11.91 32.79
N VAL A 128 -9.68 -13.17 32.37
CA VAL A 128 -8.53 -13.67 31.58
C VAL A 128 -8.44 -12.94 30.25
N ARG A 129 -9.56 -12.78 29.53
CA ARG A 129 -9.60 -12.02 28.27
C ARG A 129 -9.22 -10.56 28.46
N GLN A 130 -9.69 -9.95 29.54
CA GLN A 130 -9.36 -8.56 29.85
C GLN A 130 -7.87 -8.37 30.17
N ASN A 131 -7.27 -9.29 30.94
CA ASN A 131 -5.83 -9.28 31.22
C ASN A 131 -4.99 -9.43 29.95
N GLU A 132 -5.40 -10.28 29.02
CA GLU A 132 -4.69 -10.44 27.75
C GLU A 132 -4.70 -9.15 26.91
N ILE A 133 -5.85 -8.47 26.85
CA ILE A 133 -5.99 -7.18 26.17
C ILE A 133 -5.08 -6.13 26.83
N TYR A 134 -5.08 -6.05 28.17
CA TYR A 134 -4.21 -5.12 28.88
C TYR A 134 -2.73 -5.40 28.64
N ARG A 135 -2.32 -6.68 28.59
CA ARG A 135 -0.94 -7.07 28.30
C ARG A 135 -0.51 -6.56 26.91
N ILE A 136 -1.33 -6.80 25.88
CA ILE A 136 -1.05 -6.34 24.52
C ILE A 136 -0.93 -4.80 24.46
N GLN A 137 -1.83 -4.09 25.13
CA GLN A 137 -1.78 -2.62 25.20
C GLN A 137 -0.51 -2.11 25.91
N GLN A 138 -0.09 -2.77 26.98
CA GLN A 138 1.12 -2.42 27.71
C GLN A 138 2.38 -2.67 26.86
N GLU A 139 2.46 -3.79 26.15
CA GLU A 139 3.56 -4.08 25.23
C GLU A 139 3.65 -3.03 24.11
N ASP A 140 2.52 -2.65 23.53
CA ASP A 140 2.47 -1.62 22.48
C ASP A 140 2.84 -0.24 23.02
N ALA A 141 2.44 0.11 24.24
CA ALA A 141 2.86 1.35 24.89
C ALA A 141 4.38 1.37 25.11
N VAL A 142 4.98 0.26 25.54
CA VAL A 142 6.44 0.12 25.70
C VAL A 142 7.16 0.26 24.35
N LYS A 143 6.65 -0.39 23.29
CA LYS A 143 7.22 -0.25 21.92
C LYS A 143 7.17 1.20 21.44
N ARG A 144 6.04 1.88 21.60
CA ARG A 144 5.87 3.30 21.22
C ARG A 144 6.83 4.19 21.99
N SER A 145 6.94 4.03 23.30
CA SER A 145 7.86 4.79 24.14
C SER A 145 9.32 4.58 23.72
N ARG A 146 9.71 3.34 23.41
CA ARG A 146 11.06 3.03 22.90
C ARG A 146 11.35 3.69 21.56
N ILE A 147 10.39 3.67 20.62
CA ILE A 147 10.53 4.33 19.32
C ILE A 147 10.68 5.84 19.51
N GLN A 148 9.79 6.45 20.30
CA GLN A 148 9.83 7.87 20.59
C GLN A 148 11.17 8.28 21.22
N GLY A 149 11.66 7.54 22.22
CA GLY A 149 12.96 7.79 22.84
C GLY A 149 14.13 7.67 21.87
N ARG A 150 14.10 6.70 20.93
CA ARG A 150 15.12 6.60 19.87
C ARG A 150 15.07 7.77 18.89
N ILE A 151 13.88 8.24 18.52
CA ILE A 151 13.72 9.41 17.66
C ILE A 151 14.24 10.66 18.37
N SER A 152 13.83 10.89 19.62
CA SER A 152 14.32 12.01 20.43
C SER A 152 15.84 11.98 20.57
N ALA A 153 16.42 10.84 20.94
CA ALA A 153 17.88 10.70 21.06
C ALA A 153 18.61 10.93 19.73
N PHE A 154 18.04 10.50 18.59
CA PHE A 154 18.61 10.78 17.28
C PHE A 154 18.57 12.27 16.93
N LEU A 155 17.47 12.95 17.23
CA LEU A 155 17.32 14.39 16.99
C LEU A 155 18.22 15.22 17.92
N GLU A 156 18.37 14.81 19.18
CA GLU A 156 19.26 15.45 20.15
C GLU A 156 20.75 15.23 19.81
N ASN A 157 21.12 14.04 19.32
CA ASN A 157 22.49 13.74 18.86
C ASN A 157 22.81 14.29 17.46
N LYS A 158 21.82 14.73 16.69
CA LYS A 158 22.06 15.51 15.47
C LYS A 158 22.51 16.91 15.89
N ALA A 159 23.79 16.99 16.24
CA ALA A 159 24.42 18.19 16.77
C ALA A 159 24.25 19.38 15.81
N PRO A 160 24.16 20.62 16.35
CA PRO A 160 24.14 21.85 15.55
C PRO A 160 25.45 22.13 14.77
N ALA A 161 26.44 21.24 14.86
CA ALA A 161 27.75 21.38 14.21
C ALA A 161 27.69 21.27 12.67
N GLU A 162 26.87 20.34 12.11
CA GLU A 162 26.73 20.22 10.66
C GLU A 162 26.00 21.44 10.04
N GLU A 163 25.04 22.00 10.76
CA GLU A 163 24.30 23.18 10.32
C GLU A 163 25.20 24.44 10.31
N SER A 164 26.14 24.52 11.25
CA SER A 164 27.16 25.57 11.34
C SER A 164 28.11 25.56 10.12
N GLU A 165 28.72 24.42 9.80
CA GLU A 165 29.70 24.32 8.71
C GLU A 165 29.06 24.60 7.34
N GLN A 166 27.87 24.05 7.10
CA GLN A 166 27.14 24.28 5.86
C GLN A 166 26.69 25.74 5.72
N ARG A 167 26.25 26.39 6.81
CA ARG A 167 25.93 27.83 6.82
C ARG A 167 27.15 28.70 6.56
N VAL A 168 28.31 28.36 7.14
CA VAL A 168 29.58 29.04 6.88
C VAL A 168 29.97 28.91 5.40
N ARG A 169 29.91 27.69 4.85
CA ARG A 169 30.21 27.43 3.43
C ARG A 169 29.27 28.16 2.50
N LEU A 170 27.97 28.21 2.81
CA LEU A 170 26.97 28.97 2.06
C LEU A 170 27.25 30.48 2.11
N GLY A 171 27.68 31.01 3.27
CA GLY A 171 28.08 32.41 3.42
C GLY A 171 29.36 32.75 2.64
N ILE A 172 30.30 31.82 2.50
CA ILE A 172 31.50 31.98 1.65
C ILE A 172 31.10 31.99 0.17
N MET A 173 30.27 31.04 -0.25
CA MET A 173 29.83 30.93 -1.65
C MET A 173 29.01 32.15 -2.08
N LYS A 174 28.09 32.63 -1.23
CA LYS A 174 27.33 33.87 -1.50
C LYS A 174 28.24 35.08 -1.68
N ARG A 175 29.22 35.27 -0.78
CA ARG A 175 30.22 36.33 -0.93
C ARG A 175 31.04 36.20 -2.20
N ARG A 176 31.39 34.97 -2.60
CA ARG A 176 32.10 34.73 -3.86
C ARG A 176 31.24 35.08 -5.07
N VAL A 177 29.95 34.74 -5.03
CA VAL A 177 28.99 35.13 -6.07
C VAL A 177 28.86 36.65 -6.14
N GLU A 178 28.68 37.33 -5.01
CA GLU A 178 28.62 38.80 -4.96
C GLU A 178 29.89 39.46 -5.50
N GLN A 179 31.07 38.92 -5.16
CA GLN A 179 32.34 39.41 -5.69
C GLN A 179 32.44 39.20 -7.22
N LEU A 180 32.12 38.01 -7.71
CA LEU A 180 32.15 37.74 -9.15
C LEU A 180 31.12 38.60 -9.89
N MET A 181 29.94 38.78 -9.31
CA MET A 181 28.92 39.66 -9.85
C MET A 181 29.42 41.11 -9.88
N SER A 182 30.10 41.62 -8.85
CA SER A 182 30.64 42.99 -8.88
C SER A 182 31.79 43.16 -9.87
N GLU A 183 32.60 42.12 -10.09
CA GLU A 183 33.62 42.06 -11.15
C GLU A 183 32.98 42.08 -12.56
N LEU A 184 31.77 41.54 -12.70
CA LEU A 184 30.98 41.52 -13.95
C LEU A 184 30.05 42.74 -14.12
N SER A 185 29.54 43.33 -13.05
CA SER A 185 28.44 44.30 -13.04
C SER A 185 28.90 45.75 -12.92
N GLY A 186 30.16 46.04 -13.24
CA GLY A 186 30.69 47.41 -13.21
C GLY A 186 30.44 48.15 -14.53
N GLU A 187 30.45 49.49 -14.46
CA GLU A 187 30.58 50.41 -15.62
C GLU A 187 31.69 49.92 -16.58
N ASN A 188 32.76 49.32 -16.04
CA ASN A 188 33.83 48.67 -16.79
C ASN A 188 33.38 47.58 -17.79
N TYR A 189 32.30 46.83 -17.54
CA TYR A 189 31.83 45.81 -18.50
C TYR A 189 31.18 46.47 -19.70
N GLU A 190 30.25 47.41 -19.45
CA GLU A 190 29.55 48.12 -20.51
C GLU A 190 30.53 48.96 -21.34
N ASP A 191 31.49 49.63 -20.70
CA ASP A 191 32.53 50.40 -21.38
C ASP A 191 33.45 49.51 -22.23
N ARG A 192 33.83 48.32 -21.71
CA ARG A 192 34.61 47.35 -22.47
C ARG A 192 33.82 46.80 -23.65
N LEU A 193 32.54 46.49 -23.45
CA LEU A 193 31.68 45.99 -24.52
C LEU A 193 31.50 47.05 -25.60
N ALA A 194 31.20 48.29 -25.22
CA ALA A 194 31.09 49.42 -26.13
C ALA A 194 32.41 49.66 -26.89
N ASN A 195 33.56 49.51 -26.24
CA ASN A 195 34.86 49.56 -26.91
C ASN A 195 35.03 48.42 -27.93
N VAL A 196 34.63 47.18 -27.60
CA VAL A 196 34.67 46.05 -28.54
C VAL A 196 33.76 46.33 -29.73
N GLU A 197 32.52 46.77 -29.47
CA GLU A 197 31.54 47.09 -30.52
C GLU A 197 32.05 48.19 -31.45
N TYR A 198 32.71 49.21 -30.89
CA TYR A 198 33.32 50.28 -31.66
C TYR A 198 34.42 49.76 -32.60
N VAL A 199 35.38 48.99 -32.08
CA VAL A 199 36.48 48.40 -32.86
C VAL A 199 35.95 47.42 -33.89
N LEU A 200 34.97 46.59 -33.52
CA LEU A 200 34.30 45.66 -34.43
C LEU A 200 33.63 46.39 -35.58
N SER A 201 32.92 47.49 -35.28
CA SER A 201 32.27 48.32 -36.31
C SER A 201 33.27 48.95 -37.27
N ASP A 202 34.45 49.35 -36.80
CA ASP A 202 35.52 49.87 -37.67
C ASP A 202 36.01 48.82 -38.65
N TYR A 203 36.34 47.61 -38.17
CA TYR A 203 36.73 46.50 -39.05
C TYR A 203 35.60 46.12 -40.02
N MET A 204 34.37 46.00 -39.53
CA MET A 204 33.24 45.62 -40.39
C MET A 204 32.97 46.67 -41.48
N THR A 205 33.17 47.94 -41.17
CA THR A 205 33.02 49.04 -42.12
C THR A 205 34.14 49.06 -43.16
N GLU A 206 35.39 48.82 -42.74
CA GLU A 206 36.52 48.63 -43.65
C GLU A 206 36.26 47.44 -44.60
N TYR A 207 35.85 46.31 -44.04
CA TYR A 207 35.64 45.08 -44.79
C TYR A 207 34.44 45.16 -45.74
N ALA A 208 33.37 45.86 -45.36
CA ALA A 208 32.24 46.11 -46.24
C ALA A 208 32.65 46.93 -47.47
N ARG A 209 33.59 47.88 -47.33
CA ARG A 209 34.12 48.65 -48.48
C ARG A 209 34.98 47.80 -49.40
N ASP A 210 35.83 46.95 -48.83
CA ASP A 210 36.67 46.04 -49.62
C ASP A 210 35.86 45.05 -50.46
N LEU A 211 34.76 44.55 -49.89
CA LEU A 211 33.82 43.68 -50.58
C LEU A 211 32.87 44.44 -51.51
N VAL A 212 32.83 45.78 -51.41
CA VAL A 212 31.92 46.68 -52.13
C VAL A 212 30.46 46.31 -51.85
N LEU A 213 30.12 46.11 -50.58
CA LEU A 213 28.75 45.79 -50.16
C LEU A 213 27.88 47.03 -50.16
N GLU A 214 26.61 46.84 -50.50
CA GLU A 214 25.61 47.91 -50.41
C GLU A 214 24.89 47.88 -49.04
N PRO A 215 24.61 49.05 -48.45
CA PRO A 215 24.93 50.40 -48.92
C PRO A 215 26.39 50.80 -48.64
N VAL A 216 27.01 51.46 -49.62
CA VAL A 216 28.42 51.90 -49.54
C VAL A 216 28.60 53.10 -48.59
N ASP A 217 27.52 53.88 -48.35
CA ASP A 217 27.56 55.05 -47.49
C ASP A 217 27.27 54.71 -46.02
N GLY A 218 28.27 54.90 -45.17
CA GLY A 218 28.07 54.93 -43.72
C GLY A 218 28.92 53.93 -42.94
N ARG A 219 28.31 53.32 -41.90
CA ARG A 219 29.00 52.44 -40.95
C ARG A 219 28.28 51.10 -40.82
N THR A 220 29.04 50.02 -40.90
CA THR A 220 28.54 48.65 -40.75
C THR A 220 28.88 48.15 -39.36
N ARG A 221 27.90 47.64 -38.63
CA ARG A 221 28.07 47.12 -37.27
C ARG A 221 27.29 45.84 -37.04
N LEU A 222 27.73 45.05 -36.07
CA LEU A 222 26.96 43.93 -35.53
C LEU A 222 26.06 44.45 -34.39
N ASP A 223 24.75 44.30 -34.53
CA ASP A 223 23.83 44.48 -33.41
C ASP A 223 23.91 43.24 -32.51
N LEU A 224 24.64 43.33 -31.38
CA LEU A 224 24.83 42.21 -30.46
C LEU A 224 23.55 41.76 -29.74
N ARG A 225 22.51 42.61 -29.69
CA ARG A 225 21.23 42.24 -29.06
C ARG A 225 20.36 41.42 -29.99
N ARG A 226 20.37 41.76 -31.28
CA ARG A 226 19.59 41.08 -32.33
C ARG A 226 20.39 40.05 -33.12
N LEU A 227 21.71 40.02 -32.93
CA LEU A 227 22.67 39.17 -33.64
C LEU A 227 22.54 39.31 -35.16
N THR A 228 22.46 40.56 -35.63
CA THR A 228 22.31 40.88 -37.06
C THR A 228 23.22 42.02 -37.48
N VAL A 229 23.60 42.04 -38.75
CA VAL A 229 24.38 43.13 -39.33
C VAL A 229 23.45 44.31 -39.64
N VAL A 230 23.90 45.51 -39.30
CA VAL A 230 23.20 46.76 -39.56
C VAL A 230 24.15 47.71 -40.28
N ALA A 231 23.71 48.26 -41.41
CA ALA A 231 24.36 49.36 -42.09
C ALA A 231 23.65 50.67 -41.70
N GLU A 232 24.38 51.58 -41.08
CA GLU A 232 23.93 52.91 -40.71
C GLU A 232 24.20 53.86 -41.89
N THR A 233 23.16 54.19 -42.66
CA THR A 233 23.27 55.10 -43.80
C THR A 233 22.94 56.53 -43.41
N ARG A 234 23.53 57.51 -44.10
CA ARG A 234 23.18 58.93 -43.88
C ARG A 234 21.83 59.29 -44.50
N THR A 235 21.42 58.54 -45.52
CA THR A 235 20.29 58.86 -46.39
C THR A 235 19.02 58.11 -45.99
N HIS A 236 19.12 56.85 -45.59
CA HIS A 236 17.99 55.96 -45.32
C HIS A 236 17.92 55.49 -43.86
N GLY A 237 18.84 55.94 -43.00
CA GLY A 237 18.97 55.48 -41.61
C GLY A 237 19.51 54.05 -41.52
N SER A 238 19.14 53.35 -40.45
CA SER A 238 19.63 51.99 -40.16
C SER A 238 18.96 50.93 -41.03
N ILE A 239 19.72 50.28 -41.91
CA ILE A 239 19.28 49.15 -42.75
C ILE A 239 19.79 47.85 -42.11
N ARG A 240 18.86 46.96 -41.78
CA ARG A 240 19.17 45.62 -41.24
C ARG A 240 19.47 44.65 -42.39
N LEU A 241 20.26 43.61 -42.11
CA LEU A 241 20.65 42.57 -43.07
C LEU A 241 19.46 42.02 -43.88
N GLU A 242 18.33 41.73 -43.22
CA GLU A 242 17.10 41.23 -43.84
C GLU A 242 16.49 42.16 -44.90
N ASN A 243 16.87 43.45 -44.86
CA ASN A 243 16.43 44.49 -45.79
C ASN A 243 17.56 44.96 -46.73
N MET A 244 18.75 44.35 -46.66
CA MET A 244 19.81 44.57 -47.64
C MET A 244 19.50 43.77 -48.90
N GLY A 245 19.61 44.40 -50.07
CA GLY A 245 19.35 43.72 -51.35
C GLY A 245 20.47 42.78 -51.75
N SER A 246 20.17 41.75 -52.55
CA SER A 246 21.07 40.68 -53.07
C SER A 246 21.53 39.62 -52.06
N GLY A 247 21.63 38.37 -52.52
CA GLY A 247 22.24 37.27 -51.75
C GLY A 247 23.73 37.50 -51.48
N ASP A 248 24.40 38.19 -52.40
CA ASP A 248 25.82 38.55 -52.31
C ASP A 248 26.12 39.43 -51.10
N ASN A 249 25.28 40.44 -50.86
CA ASN A 249 25.42 41.28 -49.67
C ASN A 249 25.21 40.48 -48.38
N TRP A 250 24.32 39.49 -48.39
CA TRP A 250 24.09 38.65 -47.21
C TRP A 250 25.31 37.80 -46.89
N VAL A 251 25.84 37.10 -47.89
CA VAL A 251 27.05 36.28 -47.70
C VAL A 251 28.25 37.15 -47.35
N GLY A 252 28.44 38.28 -48.04
CA GLY A 252 29.48 39.25 -47.72
C GLY A 252 29.42 39.73 -46.28
N CYS A 253 28.22 40.06 -45.78
CA CYS A 253 27.99 40.45 -44.38
C CYS A 253 28.35 39.33 -43.40
N HIS A 254 28.02 38.08 -43.69
CA HIS A 254 28.40 36.95 -42.86
C HIS A 254 29.92 36.77 -42.82
N VAL A 255 30.56 36.74 -44.00
CA VAL A 255 32.01 36.55 -44.13
C VAL A 255 32.77 37.66 -43.42
N LEU A 256 32.46 38.94 -43.68
CA LEU A 256 33.15 40.05 -43.02
C LEU A 256 32.96 40.05 -41.51
N THR A 257 31.77 39.66 -41.01
CA THR A 257 31.48 39.62 -39.57
C THR A 257 32.34 38.57 -38.89
N HIS A 258 32.40 37.36 -39.46
CA HIS A 258 33.25 36.30 -38.91
C HIS A 258 34.73 36.65 -38.98
N MET A 259 35.21 37.21 -40.08
CA MET A 259 36.61 37.65 -40.21
C MET A 259 36.96 38.74 -39.18
N ALA A 260 36.08 39.72 -38.96
CA ALA A 260 36.28 40.81 -37.99
C ALA A 260 36.25 40.30 -36.54
N LEU A 261 35.33 39.39 -36.21
CA LEU A 261 35.26 38.76 -34.89
C LEU A 261 36.52 37.93 -34.61
N HIS A 262 36.94 37.09 -35.56
CA HIS A 262 38.16 36.29 -35.40
C HIS A 262 39.39 37.17 -35.23
N ARG A 263 39.52 38.27 -35.99
CA ARG A 263 40.59 39.26 -35.77
C ARG A 263 40.62 39.75 -34.33
N ILE A 264 39.50 40.24 -33.79
CA ILE A 264 39.41 40.71 -32.40
C ILE A 264 39.75 39.60 -31.40
N PHE A 265 39.26 38.39 -31.63
CA PHE A 265 39.55 37.26 -30.75
C PHE A 265 41.04 36.92 -30.72
N ARG A 266 41.74 37.00 -31.86
CA ARG A 266 43.19 36.78 -31.94
C ARG A 266 43.98 37.93 -31.32
N GLU A 267 43.62 39.17 -31.61
CA GLU A 267 44.31 40.35 -31.07
C GLU A 267 44.19 40.48 -29.55
N ARG A 268 43.11 39.95 -28.96
CA ARG A 268 42.85 40.01 -27.53
C ARG A 268 43.10 38.68 -26.79
N ASP A 269 43.72 37.69 -27.42
CA ASP A 269 43.98 36.37 -26.82
C ASP A 269 42.71 35.73 -26.20
N ARG A 270 41.59 35.77 -26.92
CA ARG A 270 40.34 35.14 -26.48
C ARG A 270 40.38 33.63 -26.76
N PRO A 271 39.72 32.80 -25.92
CA PRO A 271 39.73 31.34 -26.05
C PRO A 271 38.75 30.85 -27.13
N VAL A 272 38.82 31.43 -28.34
CA VAL A 272 38.06 31.00 -29.52
C VAL A 272 39.01 30.25 -30.45
N PRO A 273 38.61 29.13 -31.08
CA PRO A 273 39.44 28.41 -32.04
C PRO A 273 40.04 29.36 -33.08
N ALA A 274 41.34 29.22 -33.35
CA ALA A 274 42.06 30.06 -34.30
C ALA A 274 41.83 29.61 -35.75
N PHE A 275 40.61 29.20 -36.09
CA PHE A 275 40.22 28.91 -37.45
C PHE A 275 38.73 29.21 -37.72
N VAL A 276 38.39 29.46 -38.98
CA VAL A 276 37.00 29.58 -39.46
C VAL A 276 36.83 28.74 -40.73
N ILE A 277 35.64 28.15 -40.90
CA ILE A 277 35.28 27.35 -42.08
C ILE A 277 34.14 28.04 -42.81
N PHE A 278 34.31 28.29 -44.10
CA PHE A 278 33.25 28.77 -44.99
C PHE A 278 32.89 27.67 -46.00
N ASP A 279 31.63 27.28 -46.02
CA ASP A 279 31.10 26.26 -46.93
C ASP A 279 30.24 26.94 -48.02
N GLN A 280 30.70 26.82 -49.27
CA GLN A 280 30.15 27.42 -50.48
C GLN A 280 29.87 28.93 -50.39
N PRO A 281 30.80 29.78 -49.91
CA PRO A 281 30.56 31.21 -49.83
C PRO A 281 30.41 31.88 -51.22
N SER A 282 30.88 31.26 -52.31
CA SER A 282 30.74 31.85 -53.65
C SER A 282 29.31 31.73 -54.21
N LYS A 283 28.49 30.80 -53.70
CA LYS A 283 27.23 30.35 -54.32
C LYS A 283 26.22 31.48 -54.57
N ALA A 284 26.19 32.49 -53.70
CA ALA A 284 25.27 33.62 -53.87
C ALA A 284 25.49 34.38 -55.18
N HIS A 285 26.75 34.41 -55.65
CA HIS A 285 27.17 35.07 -56.87
C HIS A 285 26.91 34.23 -58.14
N TYR A 286 26.33 33.04 -58.02
CA TYR A 286 26.01 32.22 -59.20
C TYR A 286 24.53 32.33 -59.55
N PRO A 287 24.18 32.47 -60.84
CA PRO A 287 22.78 32.48 -61.27
C PRO A 287 22.08 31.15 -60.94
N PRO A 288 20.74 31.17 -60.72
CA PRO A 288 19.95 29.98 -60.42
C PRO A 288 20.16 28.85 -61.43
N SER A 289 20.25 27.62 -60.92
CA SER A 289 20.80 26.42 -61.55
C SER A 289 20.10 25.88 -62.81
N GLU A 290 19.12 26.55 -63.41
CA GLU A 290 18.42 26.04 -64.60
C GLU A 290 19.23 26.15 -65.91
N LEU A 291 20.41 26.79 -65.88
CA LEU A 291 21.25 27.02 -67.07
C LEU A 291 22.67 26.44 -66.98
N GLN A 292 23.06 25.79 -65.89
CA GLN A 292 24.45 25.40 -65.68
C GLN A 292 24.81 24.10 -66.42
N THR A 293 25.32 24.24 -67.65
CA THR A 293 26.02 23.15 -68.35
C THR A 293 27.53 23.36 -68.50
N ASN A 294 28.06 24.58 -68.27
CA ASN A 294 29.50 24.87 -68.22
C ASN A 294 29.82 26.11 -67.36
N ASP A 295 31.04 26.19 -66.80
CA ASP A 295 31.60 27.38 -66.09
C ASP A 295 31.69 28.65 -66.97
N SER A 296 31.40 28.54 -68.27
CA SER A 296 31.47 29.63 -69.25
C SER A 296 30.30 30.61 -69.20
N ASP A 297 29.25 30.32 -68.43
CA ASP A 297 27.98 31.07 -68.45
C ASP A 297 27.83 32.05 -67.27
N ILE A 298 28.92 32.32 -66.53
CA ILE A 298 28.96 33.31 -65.44
C ILE A 298 29.17 34.69 -66.05
N GLU A 299 28.34 35.68 -65.68
CA GLU A 299 28.57 37.07 -66.08
C GLU A 299 29.91 37.57 -65.51
N ASP A 300 30.62 38.43 -66.26
CA ASP A 300 31.95 38.90 -65.83
C ASP A 300 31.90 39.59 -64.46
N ASP A 301 30.79 40.26 -64.14
CA ASP A 301 30.58 40.96 -62.85
C ASP A 301 30.48 39.98 -61.67
N ASP A 302 29.78 38.85 -61.84
CA ASP A 302 29.66 37.80 -60.82
C ASP A 302 31.03 37.16 -60.53
N ARG A 303 31.80 36.87 -61.59
CA ARG A 303 33.17 36.34 -61.43
C ARG A 303 34.08 37.34 -60.72
N ILE A 304 33.93 38.64 -60.99
CA ILE A 304 34.66 39.70 -60.28
C ILE A 304 34.29 39.69 -58.79
N ALA A 305 33.02 39.51 -58.44
CA ALA A 305 32.57 39.46 -57.06
C ALA A 305 33.11 38.23 -56.31
N VAL A 306 33.06 37.05 -56.92
CA VAL A 306 33.66 35.81 -56.37
C VAL A 306 35.16 36.00 -56.13
N ARG A 307 35.89 36.50 -57.13
CA ARG A 307 37.33 36.77 -57.00
C ARG A 307 37.63 37.76 -55.88
N ARG A 308 36.84 38.82 -55.76
CA ARG A 308 36.96 39.82 -54.70
C ARG A 308 36.77 39.20 -53.32
N LEU A 309 35.75 38.34 -53.16
CA LEU A 309 35.48 37.62 -51.92
C LEU A 309 36.66 36.75 -51.49
N PHE A 310 37.20 35.93 -52.39
CA PHE A 310 38.34 35.07 -52.08
C PHE A 310 39.63 35.85 -51.79
N ARG A 311 39.89 36.93 -52.54
CA ARG A 311 41.01 37.84 -52.23
C ARG A 311 40.86 38.49 -50.87
N PHE A 312 39.66 38.97 -50.55
CA PHE A 312 39.36 39.53 -49.24
C PHE A 312 39.65 38.52 -48.14
N ILE A 313 39.16 37.28 -48.27
CA ILE A 313 39.42 36.20 -47.31
C ILE A 313 40.93 35.99 -47.16
N GLN A 314 41.66 35.79 -48.26
CA GLN A 314 43.11 35.56 -48.23
C GLN A 314 43.86 36.69 -47.52
N GLN A 315 43.57 37.95 -47.87
CA GLN A 315 44.23 39.11 -47.31
C GLN A 315 43.96 39.22 -45.80
N ARG A 316 42.70 39.10 -45.38
CA ARG A 316 42.35 39.25 -43.96
C ARG A 316 42.81 38.08 -43.10
N THR A 317 42.92 36.87 -43.67
CA THR A 317 43.59 35.72 -43.03
C THR A 317 45.09 35.96 -42.86
N ALA A 318 45.76 36.61 -43.81
CA ALA A 318 47.19 36.92 -43.68
C ALA A 318 47.47 37.99 -42.61
N GLU A 319 46.56 38.97 -42.46
CA GLU A 319 46.66 40.03 -41.45
C GLU A 319 46.38 39.56 -40.03
N SER A 320 45.49 38.58 -39.89
CA SER A 320 44.99 38.12 -38.59
C SER A 320 45.48 36.71 -38.35
N LYS A 321 46.19 36.45 -37.24
CA LYS A 321 46.84 35.15 -36.96
C LYS A 321 45.86 34.00 -36.68
N PHE A 322 45.01 33.63 -37.64
CA PHE A 322 44.08 32.49 -37.64
C PHE A 322 44.03 31.84 -39.03
N GLN A 323 43.53 30.61 -39.11
CA GLN A 323 43.38 29.85 -40.34
C GLN A 323 41.98 30.02 -40.94
N THR A 324 41.90 30.23 -42.25
CA THR A 324 40.60 30.13 -42.95
C THR A 324 40.60 28.89 -43.83
N ILE A 325 39.52 28.12 -43.75
CA ILE A 325 39.27 26.94 -44.59
C ILE A 325 38.03 27.26 -45.42
N VAL A 326 38.15 27.15 -46.74
CA VAL A 326 37.01 27.36 -47.64
C VAL A 326 36.77 26.10 -48.45
N ILE A 327 35.52 25.68 -48.50
CA ILE A 327 35.05 24.55 -49.30
C ILE A 327 34.13 25.14 -50.35
N ASP A 328 34.48 25.02 -51.63
CA ASP A 328 33.75 25.67 -52.71
C ASP A 328 33.94 24.93 -54.06
N HIS A 329 33.10 25.26 -55.03
CA HIS A 329 33.23 24.80 -56.42
C HIS A 329 34.09 25.74 -57.28
N ALA A 330 34.25 26.99 -56.87
CA ALA A 330 35.09 27.98 -57.56
C ALA A 330 36.54 27.50 -57.70
N ASP A 331 37.11 27.60 -58.91
CA ASP A 331 38.48 27.19 -59.23
C ASP A 331 39.12 28.24 -60.15
N GLU A 332 39.53 29.37 -59.57
CA GLU A 332 40.13 30.48 -60.32
C GLU A 332 41.56 30.16 -60.78
N ALA A 333 41.88 30.42 -62.05
CA ALA A 333 43.18 30.07 -62.65
C ALA A 333 44.39 30.88 -62.12
N GLU A 334 44.17 31.93 -61.32
CA GLU A 334 45.24 32.78 -60.79
C GLU A 334 46.13 32.03 -59.79
N ALA A 335 47.45 32.27 -59.88
CA ALA A 335 48.45 31.56 -59.06
C ALA A 335 48.16 31.65 -57.55
N TRP A 336 47.78 32.83 -57.03
CA TRP A 336 47.49 33.01 -55.60
C TRP A 336 46.33 32.15 -55.11
N PHE A 337 45.34 31.86 -55.97
CA PHE A 337 44.21 31.01 -55.64
C PHE A 337 44.65 29.55 -55.68
N GLN A 338 45.35 29.17 -56.75
CA GLN A 338 45.89 27.82 -56.96
C GLN A 338 46.86 27.39 -55.84
N ASP A 339 47.69 28.31 -55.36
CA ASP A 339 48.60 28.09 -54.22
C ASP A 339 47.85 27.81 -52.90
N ALA A 340 46.60 28.27 -52.78
CA ALA A 340 45.73 28.03 -51.63
C ALA A 340 44.88 26.76 -51.76
N VAL A 341 44.82 26.12 -52.94
CA VAL A 341 44.03 24.90 -53.16
C VAL A 341 44.78 23.69 -52.56
N VAL A 342 44.21 23.14 -51.49
CA VAL A 342 44.78 21.96 -50.80
C VAL A 342 44.29 20.64 -51.41
N ALA A 343 43.05 20.58 -51.88
CA ALA A 343 42.44 19.38 -52.43
C ALA A 343 41.39 19.71 -53.50
N ARG A 344 41.19 18.79 -54.44
CA ARG A 344 40.09 18.82 -55.43
C ARG A 344 39.32 17.52 -55.36
N TRP A 345 38.02 17.61 -55.19
CA TRP A 345 37.12 16.45 -55.20
C TRP A 345 36.36 16.43 -56.53
N ARG A 346 36.92 15.72 -57.52
CA ARG A 346 36.34 15.55 -58.86
C ARG A 346 36.51 14.09 -59.31
N GLY A 347 35.69 13.63 -60.25
CA GLY A 347 35.90 12.33 -60.90
C GLY A 347 35.73 11.09 -60.01
N GLY A 348 34.93 11.19 -58.94
CA GLY A 348 34.69 10.08 -58.00
C GLY A 348 35.30 10.30 -56.61
N ASP A 349 36.32 11.16 -56.51
CA ASP A 349 36.85 11.62 -55.22
C ASP A 349 35.85 12.55 -54.54
N LYS A 350 35.60 12.34 -53.23
CA LYS A 350 34.64 13.09 -52.42
C LYS A 350 35.28 13.58 -51.12
N LEU A 351 34.82 14.72 -50.62
CA LEU A 351 35.21 15.23 -49.30
C LEU A 351 34.83 14.24 -48.19
N VAL A 352 33.63 13.65 -48.28
CA VAL A 352 33.20 12.52 -47.44
C VAL A 352 33.38 11.24 -48.25
N PRO A 353 34.35 10.38 -47.91
CA PRO A 353 34.57 9.13 -48.62
C PRO A 353 33.36 8.20 -48.53
N ASP A 354 33.03 7.49 -49.61
CA ASP A 354 31.87 6.58 -49.65
C ASP A 354 31.97 5.45 -48.60
N GLN A 355 33.19 5.03 -48.27
CA GLN A 355 33.47 4.06 -47.20
C GLN A 355 33.01 4.50 -45.80
N TRP A 356 32.68 5.77 -45.57
CA TRP A 356 32.17 6.26 -44.27
C TRP A 356 30.66 6.12 -44.11
N VAL A 357 29.91 5.91 -45.19
CA VAL A 357 28.44 5.85 -45.17
C VAL A 357 27.93 4.46 -44.75
N GLU A 358 28.79 3.43 -44.76
CA GLU A 358 28.44 2.04 -44.46
C GLU A 358 28.64 1.61 -42.99
N VAL A 359 28.64 2.55 -42.02
CA VAL A 359 28.78 2.23 -40.58
C VAL A 359 27.47 2.36 -39.81
#